data_AF-A0A934QPU1-F1
#
_entry.id   AF-A0A934QPU1-F1
#
_cell.length_a   1.000
_cell.length_b   1.000
_cell.length_c   1.000
_cell.angle_alpha   90.00
_cell.angle_beta   90.00
_cell.angle_gamma   90.00
#
_symmetry.space_group_name_H-M   'P 1'
#
loop_
_entity.id
_entity.type
_entity.pdbx_description
1 polymer ?
#
loop_
_entity_poly.entity_id
_entity_poly.type
_entity_poly.pdbx_seq_one_letter_code
_entity_poly.pdbx_strand_id
1 'polypeptide(L)'
;MSSPVPAVPRRPVTLAYGVIAALGAAFCVGSFAYDWSNEDGSIGSAVLPRVTGLLLLLVGLWLVRQELRGGSVREGDGLVVADEDHSPDEARHIRRKLVTVVATMVVTALVIPILGLLLSLTLMTLFLTAVVEKQSLLRSLLVSAMTFGVSYLIFVALLRIPLPLGLLDPAVWSVL
;
A
#
# COMPACT_ATOMS: atom_id res chain seq x y z
N MET A 1 -45.50 10.58 -3.86
CA MET A 1 -44.72 9.51 -4.52
C MET A 1 -43.71 10.17 -5.44
N SER A 2 -42.52 10.45 -4.93
CA SER A 2 -41.39 10.99 -5.68
C SER A 2 -40.69 9.84 -6.42
N SER A 3 -40.64 9.89 -7.74
CA SER A 3 -39.89 8.95 -8.56
C SER A 3 -38.38 9.08 -8.31
N PRO A 4 -37.60 7.98 -8.21
CA PRO A 4 -36.16 8.05 -8.03
C PRO A 4 -35.50 8.65 -9.28
N VAL A 5 -34.69 9.69 -9.08
CA VAL A 5 -33.88 10.31 -10.14
C VAL A 5 -32.80 9.30 -10.56
N PRO A 6 -32.64 8.97 -11.85
CA PRO A 6 -31.60 8.08 -12.30
C PRO A 6 -30.23 8.72 -12.07
N ALA A 7 -29.39 8.07 -11.27
CA ALA A 7 -28.04 8.54 -11.01
C ALA A 7 -27.18 8.42 -12.27
N VAL A 8 -26.61 9.54 -12.69
CA VAL A 8 -25.68 9.59 -13.83
C VAL A 8 -24.32 9.06 -13.38
N PRO A 9 -23.72 8.09 -14.09
CA PRO A 9 -22.40 7.55 -13.73
C PRO A 9 -21.34 8.65 -13.75
N ARG A 10 -20.63 8.83 -12.64
CA ARG A 10 -19.57 9.85 -12.53
C ARG A 10 -18.31 9.33 -13.22
N ARG A 11 -18.02 9.87 -14.42
CA ARG A 11 -16.81 9.55 -15.22
C ARG A 11 -15.51 9.36 -14.43
N PRO A 12 -15.13 10.21 -13.45
CA PRO A 12 -13.88 10.02 -12.70
C PRO A 12 -13.88 8.77 -11.81
N VAL A 13 -15.03 8.37 -11.27
CA VAL A 13 -15.17 7.19 -10.40
C VAL A 13 -15.06 5.91 -11.21
N THR A 14 -15.73 5.86 -12.37
CA THR A 14 -15.60 4.72 -13.30
C THR A 14 -14.17 4.57 -13.82
N LEU A 15 -13.48 5.70 -14.08
CA LEU A 15 -12.07 5.69 -14.47
C LEU A 15 -11.18 5.13 -13.36
N ALA A 16 -11.37 5.54 -12.11
CA ALA A 16 -10.59 5.03 -10.98
C ALA A 16 -10.77 3.50 -10.80
N TYR A 17 -12.00 3.01 -10.81
CA TYR A 17 -12.27 1.56 -10.73
C TYR A 17 -11.75 0.81 -11.95
N GLY A 18 -11.83 1.42 -13.14
CA GLY A 18 -11.24 0.88 -14.36
C GLY A 18 -9.73 0.75 -14.29
N VAL A 19 -9.03 1.74 -13.71
CA VAL A 19 -7.58 1.68 -13.47
C VAL A 19 -7.23 0.56 -12.51
N ILE A 20 -7.98 0.39 -11.41
CA ILE A 20 -7.77 -0.72 -10.46
C ILE A 20 -7.95 -2.08 -11.15
N ALA A 21 -9.00 -2.24 -11.95
CA ALA A 21 -9.24 -3.46 -12.72
C ALA A 21 -8.11 -3.73 -13.74
N ALA A 22 -7.65 -2.70 -14.45
CA ALA A 22 -6.56 -2.81 -15.42
C ALA A 22 -5.24 -3.19 -14.75
N LEU A 23 -4.92 -2.61 -13.58
CA LEU A 23 -3.77 -3.00 -12.76
C LEU A 23 -3.87 -4.46 -12.31
N GLY A 24 -5.03 -4.89 -11.80
CA GLY A 24 -5.28 -6.29 -11.45
C GLY A 24 -5.06 -7.24 -12.62
N ALA A 25 -5.60 -6.90 -13.80
CA ALA A 25 -5.39 -7.67 -15.03
C ALA A 25 -3.91 -7.72 -15.42
N ALA A 26 -3.19 -6.60 -15.37
CA ALA A 26 -1.77 -6.55 -15.70
C ALA A 26 -0.93 -7.43 -14.79
N PHE A 27 -1.16 -7.37 -13.47
CA PHE A 27 -0.49 -8.24 -12.49
C PHE A 27 -0.85 -9.72 -12.69
N CYS A 28 -2.12 -10.02 -12.95
CA CYS A 28 -2.58 -11.38 -13.20
C CYS A 28 -1.98 -11.94 -14.49
N VAL A 29 -1.95 -11.18 -15.58
CA VAL A 29 -1.37 -11.62 -16.86
C VAL A 29 0.17 -11.71 -16.76
N GLY A 30 0.82 -10.70 -16.19
CA GLY A 30 2.28 -10.67 -16.02
C GLY A 30 2.79 -11.82 -15.15
N SER A 31 1.99 -12.29 -14.19
CA SER A 31 2.36 -13.42 -13.35
C SER A 31 2.45 -14.76 -14.10
N PHE A 32 1.90 -14.90 -15.31
CA PHE A 32 2.09 -16.12 -16.13
C PHE A 32 3.52 -16.29 -16.63
N ALA A 33 4.34 -15.24 -16.59
CA ALA A 33 5.76 -15.32 -16.89
C ALA A 33 6.61 -15.96 -15.77
N TYR A 34 6.00 -16.27 -14.61
CA TYR A 34 6.67 -16.86 -13.46
C TYR A 34 6.18 -18.29 -13.21
N ASP A 35 7.03 -19.16 -12.65
CA ASP A 35 6.66 -20.55 -12.38
C ASP A 35 5.68 -20.68 -11.21
N TRP A 36 4.67 -21.55 -11.38
CA TRP A 36 3.64 -21.82 -10.35
C TRP A 36 4.22 -22.56 -9.14
N SER A 37 5.20 -23.43 -9.34
CA SER A 37 5.86 -24.23 -8.32
C SER A 37 7.36 -24.27 -8.58
N ASN A 38 8.15 -24.19 -7.51
CA ASN A 38 9.60 -24.40 -7.63
C ASN A 38 9.89 -25.92 -7.64
N GLU A 39 11.07 -26.30 -8.12
CA GLU A 39 11.53 -27.71 -8.21
C GLU A 39 11.51 -28.44 -6.85
N ASP A 40 11.60 -27.69 -5.75
CA ASP A 40 11.57 -28.21 -4.37
C ASP A 40 10.16 -28.51 -3.83
N GLY A 41 9.11 -28.37 -4.65
CA GLY A 41 7.71 -28.52 -4.21
C GLY A 41 7.18 -27.36 -3.37
N SER A 42 7.96 -26.28 -3.21
CA SER A 42 7.52 -25.04 -2.58
C SER A 42 6.63 -24.22 -3.52
N ILE A 43 5.73 -23.43 -2.93
CA ILE A 43 4.83 -22.53 -3.66
C ILE A 43 5.69 -21.54 -4.46
N GLY A 44 5.52 -21.53 -5.78
CA GLY A 44 6.30 -20.69 -6.69
C GLY A 44 5.99 -19.21 -6.51
N SER A 45 6.96 -18.37 -6.88
CA SER A 45 6.88 -16.91 -6.77
C SER A 45 5.69 -16.29 -7.53
N ALA A 46 5.10 -17.03 -8.47
CA ALA A 46 3.95 -16.60 -9.25
C ALA A 46 2.61 -16.62 -8.49
N VAL A 47 2.49 -17.40 -7.42
CA VAL A 47 1.19 -17.59 -6.74
C VAL A 47 0.70 -16.30 -6.08
N LEU A 48 1.59 -15.56 -5.41
CA LEU A 48 1.23 -14.30 -4.75
C LEU A 48 0.77 -13.22 -5.75
N PRO A 49 1.50 -12.93 -6.85
CA PRO A 49 1.04 -12.02 -7.90
C PRO A 49 -0.26 -12.48 -8.59
N ARG A 50 -0.44 -13.79 -8.84
CA ARG A 50 -1.66 -14.35 -9.46
C ARG A 50 -2.89 -14.11 -8.61
N VAL A 51 -2.84 -14.53 -7.34
CA VAL A 51 -3.98 -14.43 -6.43
C VAL A 51 -4.33 -12.97 -6.17
N THR A 52 -3.32 -12.13 -5.92
CA THR A 52 -3.52 -10.71 -5.65
C THR A 52 -4.04 -9.97 -6.89
N GLY A 53 -3.47 -10.22 -8.07
CA GLY A 53 -3.91 -9.65 -9.34
C GLY A 53 -5.34 -10.08 -9.70
N LEU A 54 -5.67 -11.35 -9.51
CA LEU A 54 -7.02 -11.87 -9.72
C LEU A 54 -8.03 -11.22 -8.76
N LEU A 55 -7.71 -11.11 -7.48
CA LEU A 55 -8.56 -10.45 -6.50
C LEU A 55 -8.78 -8.98 -6.87
N LEU A 56 -7.72 -8.24 -7.20
CA LEU A 56 -7.80 -6.85 -7.66
C LEU A 56 -8.67 -6.70 -8.91
N LEU A 57 -8.51 -7.61 -9.88
CA LEU A 57 -9.32 -7.63 -11.09
C LEU A 57 -10.80 -7.86 -10.77
N LEU A 58 -11.11 -8.86 -9.95
CA LEU A 58 -12.48 -9.20 -9.56
C LEU A 58 -13.14 -8.06 -8.80
N VAL A 59 -12.43 -7.47 -7.82
CA VAL A 59 -12.94 -6.32 -7.04
C VAL A 59 -13.13 -5.11 -7.94
N GLY A 60 -12.17 -4.79 -8.82
CA GLY A 60 -12.29 -3.67 -9.75
C GLY A 60 -13.49 -3.83 -10.70
N LEU A 61 -13.66 -5.02 -11.28
CA LEU A 61 -14.82 -5.32 -12.14
C LEU A 61 -16.13 -5.30 -11.36
N TRP A 62 -16.14 -5.78 -10.12
CA TRP A 62 -17.30 -5.71 -9.25
C TRP A 62 -17.72 -4.27 -8.98
N LEU A 63 -16.75 -3.39 -8.66
CA LEU A 63 -16.99 -1.96 -8.42
C LEU A 63 -17.50 -1.25 -9.68
N VAL A 64 -16.90 -1.53 -10.85
CA VAL A 64 -17.38 -1.01 -12.13
C VAL A 64 -18.82 -1.47 -12.41
N ARG A 65 -19.11 -2.76 -12.21
CA ARG A 65 -20.46 -3.32 -12.41
C ARG A 65 -21.47 -2.76 -11.42
N GLN A 66 -21.07 -2.51 -10.17
CA GLN A 66 -21.90 -1.89 -9.14
C GLN A 66 -22.23 -0.45 -9.51
N GLU A 67 -21.25 0.33 -9.98
CA GLU A 67 -21.44 1.70 -10.44
C GLU A 67 -22.38 1.76 -11.66
N LEU A 68 -22.21 0.84 -12.62
CA LEU A 68 -23.03 0.76 -13.83
C LEU A 68 -24.47 0.28 -13.58
N ARG A 69 -24.69 -0.60 -12.59
CA ARG A 69 -26.02 -1.19 -12.31
C ARG A 69 -26.81 -0.46 -11.25
N GLY A 70 -26.11 0.04 -10.24
CA GLY A 70 -26.74 0.57 -9.03
C GLY A 70 -26.73 2.08 -8.95
N GLY A 71 -26.18 2.78 -9.96
CA GLY A 71 -26.05 4.24 -10.07
C GLY A 71 -26.24 4.95 -8.72
N SER A 72 -25.14 5.33 -8.07
CA SER A 72 -25.08 5.96 -6.74
C SER A 72 -25.12 5.05 -5.50
N VAL A 73 -24.57 3.83 -5.51
CA VAL A 73 -24.46 3.03 -4.26
C VAL A 73 -23.29 3.45 -3.36
N ARG A 74 -22.95 4.74 -3.30
CA ARG A 74 -22.27 5.29 -2.11
C ARG A 74 -22.29 6.81 -2.06
N GLU A 75 -23.39 7.31 -1.53
CA GLU A 75 -23.46 8.52 -0.71
C GLU A 75 -22.59 8.36 0.57
N GLY A 76 -21.31 7.95 0.43
CA GLY A 76 -20.45 7.63 1.58
C GLY A 76 -19.14 6.86 1.34
N ASP A 77 -18.73 6.54 0.10
CA ASP A 77 -17.35 6.06 -0.15
C ASP A 77 -16.50 7.27 -0.51
N GLY A 78 -15.48 7.54 0.30
CA GLY A 78 -14.61 8.73 0.28
C GLY A 78 -13.73 8.92 -0.96
N LEU A 79 -14.28 8.76 -2.16
CA LEU A 79 -13.67 9.25 -3.39
C LEU A 79 -14.22 10.63 -3.71
N VAL A 80 -13.65 11.63 -3.01
CA VAL A 80 -13.81 13.05 -3.28
C VAL A 80 -15.27 13.39 -3.58
N VAL A 81 -16.08 13.44 -2.53
CA VAL A 81 -17.02 14.55 -2.46
C VAL A 81 -16.15 15.76 -2.80
N ALA A 82 -16.43 16.46 -3.90
CA ALA A 82 -16.09 17.86 -3.93
C ALA A 82 -16.88 18.40 -2.75
N ASP A 83 -16.23 18.34 -1.59
CA ASP A 83 -16.87 18.48 -0.31
C ASP A 83 -17.20 19.95 -0.26
N GLU A 84 -18.44 20.26 -0.60
CA GLU A 84 -18.95 21.63 -0.52
C GLU A 84 -18.89 22.12 0.94
N ASP A 85 -18.61 21.25 1.92
CA ASP A 85 -18.39 21.55 3.32
C ASP A 85 -16.92 21.58 3.80
N HIS A 86 -15.92 21.18 3.00
CA HIS A 86 -14.50 21.36 3.38
C HIS A 86 -13.92 22.64 2.78
N SER A 87 -13.37 23.50 3.65
CA SER A 87 -12.58 24.65 3.21
C SER A 87 -11.46 24.19 2.26
N PRO A 88 -11.17 24.92 1.16
CA PRO A 88 -10.11 24.58 0.21
C PRO A 88 -8.73 24.36 0.88
N ASP A 89 -8.54 24.91 2.08
CA ASP A 89 -7.32 24.74 2.87
C ASP A 89 -7.20 23.34 3.50
N GLU A 90 -8.32 22.75 3.94
CA GLU A 90 -8.35 21.43 4.58
C GLU A 90 -8.08 20.31 3.56
N ALA A 91 -8.70 20.41 2.38
CA ALA A 91 -8.42 19.52 1.25
C ALA A 91 -6.95 19.57 0.81
N ARG A 92 -6.32 20.75 0.84
CA ARG A 92 -4.88 20.90 0.55
C ARG A 92 -4.01 20.26 1.63
N HIS A 93 -4.41 20.33 2.90
CA HIS A 93 -3.68 19.70 4.00
C HIS A 93 -3.72 18.16 3.89
N ILE A 94 -4.91 17.59 3.67
CA ILE A 94 -5.09 16.14 3.48
C ILE A 94 -4.29 15.65 2.28
N ARG A 95 -4.37 16.35 1.13
CA ARG A 95 -3.62 15.99 -0.07
C ARG A 95 -2.12 15.99 0.16
N ARG A 96 -1.59 17.02 0.84
CA ARG A 96 -0.16 17.08 1.19
C ARG A 96 0.23 15.92 2.09
N LYS A 97 -0.57 15.63 3.13
CA LYS A 97 -0.32 14.51 4.05
C LYS A 97 -0.23 13.18 3.28
N LEU A 98 -1.20 12.90 2.42
CA LEU A 98 -1.23 11.70 1.58
C LEU A 98 -0.02 11.61 0.64
N VAL A 99 0.31 12.70 -0.06
CA VAL A 99 1.49 12.76 -0.94
C VAL A 99 2.76 12.51 -0.15
N THR A 100 2.89 13.08 1.07
CA THR A 100 4.03 12.83 1.94
C THR A 100 4.10 11.36 2.35
N VAL A 101 3.01 10.72 2.78
CA VAL A 101 3.01 9.30 3.14
C VAL A 101 3.46 8.42 1.97
N VAL A 102 2.86 8.63 0.79
CA VAL A 102 3.20 7.86 -0.42
C VAL A 102 4.67 8.08 -0.80
N ALA A 103 5.14 9.32 -0.79
CA ALA A 103 6.54 9.64 -1.07
C ALA A 103 7.48 8.98 -0.06
N THR A 104 7.16 9.02 1.23
CA THR A 104 7.95 8.36 2.29
C THR A 104 7.98 6.84 2.07
N MET A 105 6.88 6.20 1.69
CA MET A 105 6.87 4.77 1.37
C MET A 105 7.81 4.43 0.21
N VAL A 106 7.76 5.20 -0.88
CA VAL A 106 8.62 5.01 -2.05
C VAL A 106 10.09 5.21 -1.68
N VAL A 107 10.42 6.30 -1.00
CA VAL A 107 11.78 6.59 -0.51
C VAL A 107 12.27 5.46 0.40
N THR A 108 11.43 4.98 1.31
CA THR A 108 11.78 3.87 2.21
C THR A 108 12.14 2.61 1.41
N ALA A 109 11.32 2.26 0.41
CA ALA A 109 11.58 1.11 -0.44
C ALA A 109 12.93 1.22 -1.18
N LEU A 110 13.28 2.40 -1.66
CA LEU A 110 14.58 2.69 -2.31
C LEU A 110 15.76 2.60 -1.34
N VAL A 111 15.54 2.85 -0.05
CA VAL A 111 16.57 2.85 0.98
C VAL A 111 16.79 1.46 1.59
N ILE A 112 15.81 0.54 1.49
CA ILE A 112 15.93 -0.85 2.00
C ILE A 112 17.22 -1.56 1.54
N PRO A 113 17.66 -1.51 0.27
CA PRO A 113 18.90 -2.17 -0.15
C PRO A 113 20.15 -1.63 0.57
N ILE A 114 20.09 -0.38 1.05
CA ILE A 114 21.23 0.31 1.68
C ILE A 114 21.20 0.11 3.20
N LEU A 115 20.07 0.43 3.86
CA LEU A 115 19.96 0.40 5.32
C LEU A 115 19.45 -0.94 5.87
N GLY A 116 18.91 -1.79 4.99
CA GLY A 116 18.21 -3.00 5.38
C GLY A 116 16.75 -2.77 5.76
N LEU A 117 15.96 -3.85 5.74
CA LEU A 117 14.51 -3.78 5.92
C LEU A 117 14.11 -3.24 7.29
N LEU A 118 14.73 -3.76 8.36
CA LEU A 118 14.40 -3.41 9.75
C LEU A 118 14.63 -1.93 10.02
N LEU A 119 15.80 -1.41 9.62
CA LEU A 119 16.17 -0.03 9.88
C LEU A 119 15.34 0.93 9.03
N SER A 120 15.14 0.63 7.75
CA SER A 120 14.27 1.42 6.87
C SER A 120 12.83 1.50 7.39
N LEU A 121 12.25 0.38 7.81
CA LEU A 121 10.86 0.34 8.32
C LEU A 121 10.73 1.13 9.64
N THR A 122 11.75 1.03 10.50
CA THR A 122 11.80 1.78 11.77
C THR A 122 11.92 3.29 11.52
N LEU A 123 12.79 3.71 10.61
CA LEU A 123 12.95 5.11 10.22
C LEU A 123 11.70 5.66 9.53
N MET A 124 11.06 4.87 8.66
CA MET A 124 9.79 5.24 8.05
C MET A 124 8.72 5.48 9.11
N THR A 125 8.59 4.55 10.07
CA THR A 125 7.62 4.66 11.17
C THR A 125 7.90 5.89 12.02
N LEU A 126 9.17 6.08 12.41
CA LEU A 126 9.59 7.25 13.18
C LEU A 126 9.28 8.56 12.44
N PHE A 127 9.61 8.64 11.15
CA PHE A 127 9.33 9.80 10.32
C PHE A 127 7.84 10.06 10.19
N LEU A 128 7.04 9.02 9.96
CA LEU A 128 5.60 9.15 9.82
C LEU A 128 4.98 9.64 11.14
N THR A 129 5.34 9.03 12.27
CA THR A 129 4.79 9.40 13.58
C THR A 129 5.28 10.78 14.06
N ALA A 130 6.56 11.10 13.87
CA ALA A 130 7.13 12.37 14.33
C ALA A 130 6.81 13.55 13.41
N VAL A 131 6.88 13.37 12.09
CA VAL A 131 6.76 14.47 11.10
C VAL A 131 5.34 14.57 10.55
N VAL A 132 4.75 13.43 10.15
CA VAL A 132 3.44 13.41 9.47
C VAL A 132 2.30 13.45 10.47
N GLU A 133 2.41 12.74 11.58
CA GLU A 133 1.43 12.74 12.67
C GLU A 133 1.73 13.78 13.74
N LYS A 134 2.91 14.41 13.71
CA LYS A 134 3.35 15.44 14.67
C LYS A 134 3.23 14.97 16.12
N GLN A 135 3.43 13.67 16.39
CA GLN A 135 3.43 13.17 17.75
C GLN A 135 4.70 13.63 18.50
N SER A 136 4.65 13.61 19.83
CA SER A 136 5.84 13.92 20.63
C SER A 136 6.99 12.97 20.29
N LEU A 137 8.22 13.49 20.28
CA LEU A 137 9.40 12.70 19.91
C LEU A 137 9.56 11.45 20.78
N LEU A 138 9.21 11.53 22.06
CA LEU A 138 9.23 10.38 22.97
C LEU A 138 8.23 9.29 22.55
N ARG A 139 6.99 9.64 22.18
CA ARG A 139 6.02 8.65 21.65
C ARG A 139 6.49 8.07 20.34
N SER A 140 6.98 8.93 19.44
CA SER A 140 7.46 8.49 18.12
C SER A 140 8.63 7.52 18.26
N LEU A 141 9.57 7.81 19.17
CA LEU A 141 10.70 6.95 19.46
C LEU A 141 10.23 5.64 20.08
N LEU A 142 9.32 5.67 21.07
CA LEU A 142 8.76 4.47 21.69
C LEU A 142 8.05 3.57 20.67
N VAL A 143 7.22 4.16 19.81
CA VAL A 143 6.50 3.44 18.73
C VAL A 143 7.50 2.84 17.76
N SER A 144 8.50 3.61 17.30
CA SER A 144 9.53 3.08 16.40
C SER A 144 10.36 1.96 17.03
N ALA A 145 10.72 2.07 18.32
CA ALA A 145 11.47 1.05 19.03
C ALA A 145 10.64 -0.24 19.19
N MET A 146 9.35 -0.10 19.49
CA MET A 146 8.40 -1.23 19.51
C MET A 146 8.28 -1.88 18.13
N THR A 147 8.12 -1.09 17.07
CA THR A 147 8.04 -1.60 15.70
C THR A 147 9.31 -2.35 15.31
N PHE A 148 10.49 -1.84 15.66
CA PHE A 148 11.77 -2.52 15.45
C PHE A 148 11.82 -3.86 16.20
N GLY A 149 11.49 -3.85 17.50
CA GLY A 149 11.53 -5.05 18.34
C GLY A 149 10.55 -6.13 17.87
N VAL A 150 9.32 -5.76 17.54
CA VAL A 150 8.30 -6.70 17.01
C VAL A 150 8.72 -7.25 15.65
N SER A 151 9.22 -6.39 14.75
CA SER A 151 9.69 -6.83 13.44
C SER A 151 10.88 -7.78 13.57
N TYR A 152 11.83 -7.49 14.47
CA TYR A 152 12.96 -8.37 14.76
C TYR A 152 12.49 -9.72 15.32
N LEU A 153 11.57 -9.71 16.28
CA LEU A 153 10.99 -10.91 16.85
C LEU A 153 10.34 -11.79 15.77
N ILE A 154 9.51 -11.21 14.90
CA ILE A 154 8.80 -11.95 13.87
C ILE A 154 9.77 -12.49 12.82
N PHE A 155 10.58 -11.63 12.19
CA PHE A 155 11.35 -12.02 11.03
C PHE A 155 12.63 -12.78 11.37
N VAL A 156 13.34 -12.34 12.42
CA VAL A 156 14.64 -12.92 12.79
C VAL A 156 14.43 -14.08 13.75
N ALA A 157 13.70 -13.87 14.86
CA ALA A 157 13.58 -14.89 15.90
C ALA A 157 12.57 -16.01 15.55
N LEU A 158 11.40 -15.64 15.01
CA LEU A 158 10.32 -16.59 14.69
C LEU A 158 10.51 -17.24 13.31
N LEU A 159 10.57 -16.42 12.26
CA LEU A 159 10.57 -16.88 10.87
C LEU A 159 11.96 -17.27 10.36
N ARG A 160 13.05 -16.86 11.04
CA ARG A 160 14.45 -17.09 10.64
C ARG A 160 14.72 -16.77 9.17
N ILE A 161 14.05 -15.76 8.63
CA ILE A 161 14.23 -15.34 7.24
C ILE A 161 15.51 -14.50 7.16
N PRO A 162 16.42 -14.76 6.21
CA PRO A 162 17.57 -13.89 5.98
C PRO A 162 17.06 -12.53 5.50
N LEU A 163 17.10 -11.55 6.39
CA LEU A 163 16.68 -10.20 6.08
C LEU A 163 17.80 -9.47 5.34
N PRO A 164 17.47 -8.58 4.39
CA PRO A 164 18.45 -7.62 3.90
C PRO A 164 18.80 -6.71 5.07
N LEU A 165 20.00 -6.90 5.62
CA LEU A 165 20.55 -6.05 6.68
C LEU A 165 21.26 -4.82 6.12
N GLY A 166 21.43 -4.75 4.79
CA GLY A 166 22.11 -3.65 4.12
C GLY A 166 23.53 -3.47 4.66
N LEU A 167 23.89 -2.24 4.99
CA LEU A 167 25.17 -1.88 5.62
C LEU A 167 25.41 -2.52 7.00
N LEU A 168 24.43 -3.19 7.61
CA LEU A 168 24.63 -3.93 8.87
C LEU A 168 25.04 -5.39 8.64
N ASP A 169 25.17 -5.82 7.38
CA ASP A 169 25.68 -7.14 7.04
C ASP A 169 27.20 -7.21 7.26
N PRO A 170 27.70 -8.09 8.17
CA PRO A 170 29.13 -8.28 8.39
C PRO A 170 29.89 -8.62 7.11
N ALA A 171 29.23 -9.24 6.11
CA ALA A 171 29.84 -9.56 4.83
C ALA A 171 30.30 -8.30 4.08
N VAL A 172 29.54 -7.20 4.16
CA VAL A 172 29.89 -5.93 3.50
C VAL A 172 31.14 -5.30 4.12
N TRP A 173 31.27 -5.36 5.46
CA TRP A 173 32.45 -4.85 6.17
C TRP A 173 33.68 -5.74 6.03
N SER A 174 33.50 -7.03 5.75
CA SER A 174 34.61 -7.98 5.59
C SER A 174 35.37 -7.85 4.26
N VAL A 175 34.80 -7.12 3.30
CA VAL A 175 35.35 -6.92 1.95
C VAL A 175 36.01 -5.53 1.81
N LEU A 176 35.77 -4.62 2.76
CA LEU A 176 36.37 -3.28 2.85
C LEU A 176 37.62 -3.30 3.74
#